data_AF-A0A6B3C9S5-F1
#
_entry.id   AF-A0A6B3C9S5-F1
#
_cell.length_a   1.000
_cell.length_b   1.000
_cell.length_c   1.000
_cell.angle_alpha   90.00
_cell.angle_beta   90.00
_cell.angle_gamma   90.00
#
_symmetry.space_group_name_H-M   'P 1'
#
loop_
_entity.id
_entity.type
_entity.pdbx_description
1 polymer ?
#
loop_
_entity_poly.entity_id
_entity_poly.type
_entity_poly.pdbx_seq_one_letter_code
_entity_poly.pdbx_strand_id
1 'polypeptide(L)'
;TARMAALVSEIRTVVERGLAPDLTAYLVGERITPHLGASDLLTPDQCEGHPDRYRQHILHAEPDGSFSVVALVWLPGQETSIHDHVSWCVAGVYQGTESERRYRLAPATGTDGARLVPTEEVVNDQGDVCGFAPPGDIHQVRNSCRTTA
;
A
#
# COMPACT_ATOMS: atom_id res chain seq x y z
N THR A 1 -6.88 16.93 5.03
CA THR A 1 -6.94 18.19 4.25
C THR A 1 -8.19 18.20 3.38
N ALA A 2 -8.49 19.29 2.66
CA ALA A 2 -9.61 19.30 1.71
C ALA A 2 -9.44 18.26 0.59
N ARG A 3 -8.20 18.11 0.09
CA ARG A 3 -7.85 17.06 -0.88
C ARG A 3 -8.07 15.65 -0.33
N MET A 4 -7.63 15.37 0.90
CA MET A 4 -7.88 14.07 1.54
C MET A 4 -9.39 13.76 1.64
N ALA A 5 -10.21 14.76 1.99
CA ALA A 5 -11.66 14.57 2.03
C ALA A 5 -12.27 14.28 0.64
N ALA A 6 -11.76 14.93 -0.41
CA ALA A 6 -12.15 14.63 -1.79
C ALA A 6 -11.74 13.21 -2.20
N LEU A 7 -10.50 12.80 -1.94
CA LEU A 7 -10.01 11.44 -2.20
C LEU A 7 -10.88 10.39 -1.50
N VAL A 8 -11.19 10.58 -0.21
CA VAL A 8 -12.08 9.68 0.54
C VAL A 8 -13.46 9.58 -0.12
N SER A 9 -14.03 10.69 -0.60
CA SER A 9 -15.30 10.69 -1.32
C SER A 9 -15.23 9.94 -2.65
N GLU A 10 -14.14 10.08 -3.40
CA GLU A 10 -13.90 9.36 -4.66
C GLU A 10 -13.77 7.85 -4.43
N ILE A 11 -13.00 7.44 -3.41
CA ILE A 11 -12.86 6.03 -3.02
C ILE A 11 -14.21 5.45 -2.60
N ARG A 12 -14.96 6.16 -1.74
CA ARG A 12 -16.30 5.73 -1.30
C ARG A 12 -17.23 5.48 -2.48
N THR A 13 -17.24 6.37 -3.47
CA THR A 13 -18.06 6.22 -4.68
C THR A 13 -17.70 4.95 -5.46
N VAL A 14 -16.44 4.54 -5.48
CA VAL A 14 -16.02 3.28 -6.11
C VAL A 14 -16.47 2.07 -5.29
N VAL A 15 -16.25 2.09 -3.98
CA VAL A 15 -16.57 0.99 -3.06
C VAL A 15 -18.08 0.72 -3.01
N GLU A 16 -18.91 1.77 -3.01
CA GLU A 16 -20.39 1.68 -2.99
C GLU A 16 -20.97 0.94 -4.22
N ARG A 17 -20.19 0.76 -5.28
CA ARG A 17 -20.62 -0.01 -6.47
C ARG A 17 -20.68 -1.51 -6.21
N GLY A 18 -20.11 -2.01 -5.11
CA GLY A 18 -20.16 -3.42 -4.72
C GLY A 18 -19.54 -4.36 -5.76
N LEU A 19 -18.45 -3.93 -6.40
CA LEU A 19 -17.75 -4.69 -7.44
C LEU A 19 -16.88 -5.80 -6.83
N ALA A 20 -16.38 -6.69 -7.69
CA ALA A 20 -15.37 -7.66 -7.29
C ALA A 20 -14.11 -6.97 -6.72
N PRO A 21 -13.38 -7.58 -5.77
CA PRO A 21 -12.26 -6.94 -5.08
C PRO A 21 -11.12 -6.47 -5.99
N ASP A 22 -10.80 -7.23 -7.04
CA ASP A 22 -9.80 -6.90 -8.06
C ASP A 22 -10.18 -5.65 -8.85
N LEU A 23 -11.43 -5.58 -9.31
CA LEU A 23 -11.93 -4.41 -10.04
C LEU A 23 -12.08 -3.19 -9.12
N THR A 24 -12.42 -3.41 -7.85
CA THR A 24 -12.46 -2.35 -6.82
C THR A 24 -11.06 -1.76 -6.61
N ALA A 25 -10.05 -2.60 -6.39
CA ALA A 25 -8.66 -2.17 -6.22
C ALA A 25 -8.15 -1.40 -7.45
N TYR A 26 -8.40 -1.89 -8.65
CA TYR A 26 -8.03 -1.20 -9.89
C TYR A 26 -8.65 0.20 -9.99
N LEU A 27 -9.96 0.31 -9.77
CA LEU A 27 -10.66 1.59 -9.87
C LEU A 27 -10.30 2.57 -8.75
N VAL A 28 -10.03 2.08 -7.54
CA VAL A 28 -9.48 2.89 -6.45
C VAL A 28 -8.08 3.38 -6.82
N GLY A 29 -7.24 2.53 -7.41
CA GLY A 29 -5.94 2.92 -7.97
C GLY A 29 -6.05 4.13 -8.91
N GLU A 30 -6.98 4.06 -9.87
CA GLU A 30 -7.25 5.18 -10.79
C GLU A 30 -7.72 6.46 -10.07
N ARG A 31 -8.35 6.34 -8.89
CA ARG A 31 -8.75 7.51 -8.08
C ARG A 31 -7.59 8.07 -7.27
N ILE A 32 -6.64 7.26 -6.82
CA ILE A 32 -5.53 7.77 -5.98
C ILE A 32 -4.46 8.49 -6.81
N THR A 33 -4.19 8.04 -8.04
CA THR A 33 -3.10 8.55 -8.90
C THR A 33 -3.04 10.08 -8.99
N PRO A 34 -4.15 10.81 -9.21
CA PRO A 34 -4.11 12.27 -9.35
C PRO A 34 -3.73 13.02 -8.07
N HIS A 35 -3.72 12.35 -6.91
CA HIS A 35 -3.42 12.96 -5.61
C HIS A 35 -1.99 12.69 -5.13
N LEU A 36 -1.29 11.71 -5.70
CA LEU A 36 0.08 11.37 -5.32
C LEU A 36 1.04 12.51 -5.67
N GLY A 37 1.88 12.91 -4.71
CA GLY A 37 2.78 14.05 -4.82
C GLY A 37 2.14 15.43 -4.62
N ALA A 38 0.81 15.52 -4.43
CA ALA A 38 0.16 16.80 -4.14
C ALA A 38 0.48 17.27 -2.72
N SER A 39 1.14 18.43 -2.59
CA SER A 39 1.65 18.95 -1.30
C SER A 39 0.58 19.23 -0.25
N ASP A 40 -0.70 19.32 -0.64
CA ASP A 40 -1.84 19.53 0.24
C ASP A 40 -2.63 18.23 0.52
N LEU A 41 -2.10 17.05 0.16
CA LEU A 41 -2.74 15.76 0.50
C LEU A 41 -2.56 15.43 1.99
N LEU A 42 -1.33 15.52 2.50
CA LEU A 42 -0.96 15.18 3.88
C LEU A 42 -0.57 16.42 4.68
N THR A 43 -0.87 16.41 5.98
CA THR A 43 -0.32 17.42 6.91
C THR A 43 1.10 17.05 7.34
N PRO A 44 1.91 18.02 7.83
CA PRO A 44 3.25 17.72 8.36
C PRO A 44 3.28 16.60 9.40
N ASP A 45 2.35 16.59 10.35
CA ASP A 45 2.25 15.58 11.41
C ASP A 45 2.01 14.16 10.85
N GLN A 46 1.30 14.07 9.73
CA GLN A 46 1.01 12.80 9.03
C GLN A 46 2.21 12.30 8.20
N CYS A 47 3.26 13.12 8.06
CA CYS A 47 4.52 12.76 7.41
C CYS A 47 5.63 12.42 8.42
N GLU A 48 5.34 12.48 9.73
CA GLU A 48 6.34 12.14 10.74
C GLU A 48 6.67 10.65 10.73
N GLY A 49 7.96 10.30 10.68
CA GLY A 49 8.44 8.93 10.85
C GLY A 49 8.62 8.53 12.31
N HIS A 50 9.20 7.35 12.52
CA HIS A 50 9.67 6.89 13.83
C HIS A 50 11.05 6.21 13.65
N PRO A 51 12.04 6.42 14.54
CA PRO A 51 13.39 5.90 14.35
C PRO A 51 13.45 4.36 14.28
N ASP A 52 12.72 3.68 15.17
CA ASP A 52 12.87 2.22 15.33
C ASP A 52 11.96 1.36 14.44
N ARG A 53 10.96 1.97 13.78
CA ARG A 53 9.97 1.25 12.96
C ARG A 53 9.34 2.18 11.94
N TYR A 54 8.85 1.62 10.84
CA TYR A 54 7.98 2.38 9.94
C TYR A 54 6.71 2.80 10.71
N ARG A 55 6.18 3.97 10.37
CA ARG A 55 5.02 4.55 11.06
C ARG A 55 3.81 4.49 10.14
N GLN A 56 2.67 4.15 10.72
CA GLN A 56 1.37 4.17 10.04
C GLN A 56 0.51 5.27 10.68
N HIS A 57 -0.02 6.17 9.85
CA HIS A 57 -0.95 7.20 10.26
C HIS A 57 -2.32 6.90 9.64
N ILE A 58 -3.31 6.60 10.47
CA ILE A 58 -4.70 6.43 10.00
C ILE A 58 -5.23 7.81 9.61
N LEU A 59 -5.55 7.99 8.32
CA LEU A 59 -6.07 9.23 7.77
C LEU A 59 -7.59 9.23 7.72
N HIS A 60 -8.15 8.05 7.46
CA HIS A 60 -9.59 7.81 7.41
C HIS A 60 -9.89 6.34 7.70
N ALA A 61 -10.98 6.08 8.41
CA ALA A 61 -11.57 4.76 8.56
C ALA A 61 -13.08 4.90 8.27
N GLU A 62 -13.59 4.15 7.29
CA GLU A 62 -15.00 4.23 6.93
C GLU A 62 -15.85 3.65 8.07
N PRO A 63 -16.95 4.31 8.49
CA PRO A 63 -17.74 3.86 9.63
C PRO A 63 -18.34 2.46 9.50
N ASP A 64 -18.59 2.00 8.28
CA ASP A 64 -19.12 0.66 7.99
C ASP A 64 -18.01 -0.42 7.87
N GLY A 65 -16.74 -0.02 7.99
CA GLY A 65 -15.59 -0.90 7.88
C GLY A 65 -15.23 -1.30 6.44
N SER A 66 -15.80 -0.67 5.42
CA SER A 66 -15.58 -1.04 4.01
C SER A 66 -14.18 -0.70 3.49
N PHE A 67 -13.55 0.36 4.00
CA PHE A 67 -12.15 0.70 3.70
C PHE A 67 -11.52 1.61 4.78
N SER A 68 -10.20 1.74 4.71
CA SER A 68 -9.42 2.73 5.45
C SER A 68 -8.34 3.32 4.56
N VAL A 69 -7.92 4.55 4.83
CA VAL A 69 -6.79 5.21 4.17
C VAL A 69 -5.71 5.45 5.21
N VAL A 70 -4.49 5.00 4.92
CA VAL A 70 -3.34 5.06 5.83
C VAL A 70 -2.15 5.66 5.09
N ALA A 71 -1.43 6.60 5.72
CA ALA A 71 -0.12 7.02 5.26
C ALA A 71 0.95 6.18 5.98
N LEU A 72 1.82 5.54 5.20
CA LEU A 72 2.99 4.83 5.72
C LEU A 72 4.22 5.71 5.51
N VAL A 73 5.03 5.86 6.56
CA VAL A 73 6.27 6.64 6.53
C VAL A 73 7.44 5.73 6.86
N TRP A 74 8.37 5.62 5.92
CA TRP A 74 9.56 4.78 5.98
C TRP A 74 10.80 5.66 6.07
N LEU A 75 11.50 5.62 7.19
CA LEU A 75 12.86 6.15 7.26
C LEU A 75 13.83 5.24 6.48
N PRO A 76 15.00 5.75 6.07
CA PRO A 76 15.99 4.96 5.32
C PRO A 76 16.29 3.60 5.97
N GLY A 77 16.21 2.54 5.17
CA GLY A 77 16.51 1.17 5.58
C GLY A 77 15.38 0.45 6.33
N GLN A 78 14.22 1.09 6.55
CA GLN A 78 13.07 0.42 7.16
C GLN A 78 12.36 -0.49 6.15
N GLU A 79 11.80 -1.59 6.66
CA GLU A 79 11.11 -2.60 5.86
C GLU A 79 9.98 -3.27 6.64
N THR A 80 9.07 -3.91 5.91
CA THR A 80 8.05 -4.80 6.49
C THR A 80 8.62 -6.19 6.79
N SER A 81 7.90 -6.94 7.61
CA SER A 81 7.93 -8.41 7.51
C SER A 81 7.34 -8.86 6.17
N ILE A 82 7.61 -10.10 5.77
CA ILE A 82 6.89 -10.71 4.64
C ILE A 82 5.44 -10.95 5.11
N HIS A 83 4.47 -10.47 4.34
CA HIS A 83 3.05 -10.54 4.68
C HIS A 83 2.19 -10.63 3.40
N ASP A 84 0.94 -11.02 3.56
CA ASP A 84 -0.13 -10.88 2.58
C ASP A 84 -1.17 -9.87 3.08
N HIS A 85 -2.14 -9.55 2.22
CA HIS A 85 -3.37 -8.89 2.63
C HIS A 85 -4.52 -9.89 2.67
N VAL A 86 -5.40 -9.72 3.66
CA VAL A 86 -6.66 -10.49 3.79
C VAL A 86 -7.84 -9.81 3.07
N SER A 87 -7.63 -8.60 2.56
CA SER A 87 -8.60 -7.78 1.82
C SER A 87 -7.94 -7.23 0.55
N TRP A 88 -8.74 -6.64 -0.35
CA TRP A 88 -8.17 -5.81 -1.41
C TRP A 88 -7.35 -4.66 -0.79
N CYS A 89 -6.30 -4.24 -1.49
CA CYS A 89 -5.39 -3.19 -1.07
C CYS A 89 -4.94 -2.37 -2.28
N VAL A 90 -4.70 -1.08 -2.08
CA VAL A 90 -4.06 -0.21 -3.08
C VAL A 90 -2.95 0.56 -2.40
N ALA A 91 -1.73 0.44 -2.92
CA ALA A 91 -0.57 1.20 -2.50
C ALA A 91 -0.24 2.25 -3.58
N GLY A 92 0.11 3.46 -3.14
CA GLY A 92 0.56 4.52 -4.02
C GLY A 92 1.69 5.30 -3.39
N VAL A 93 2.77 5.53 -4.13
CA VAL A 93 3.95 6.22 -3.60
C VAL A 93 3.70 7.72 -3.61
N TYR A 94 3.45 8.29 -2.44
CA TYR A 94 3.23 9.74 -2.29
C TYR A 94 4.52 10.54 -2.42
N GLN A 95 5.63 10.06 -1.85
CA GLN A 95 6.94 10.70 -1.85
C GLN A 95 8.04 9.65 -1.85
N GLY A 96 9.18 9.96 -2.47
CA GLY A 96 10.34 9.07 -2.47
C GLY A 96 10.14 7.86 -3.37
N THR A 97 10.74 6.75 -2.96
CA THR A 97 10.77 5.49 -3.73
C THR A 97 10.77 4.33 -2.75
N GLU A 98 9.98 3.30 -3.03
CA GLU A 98 10.01 2.03 -2.30
C GLU A 98 10.46 0.89 -3.21
N SER A 99 10.98 -0.18 -2.61
CA SER A 99 11.23 -1.45 -3.29
C SER A 99 10.29 -2.51 -2.74
N GLU A 100 9.62 -3.22 -3.64
CA GLU A 100 8.73 -4.33 -3.33
C GLU A 100 9.36 -5.63 -3.83
N ARG A 101 9.46 -6.63 -2.95
CA ARG A 101 9.79 -8.00 -3.35
C ARG A 101 8.57 -8.89 -3.19
N ARG A 102 8.17 -9.55 -4.27
CA ARG A 102 6.99 -10.43 -4.32
C ARG A 102 7.39 -11.89 -4.17
N TYR A 103 6.52 -12.67 -3.55
CA TYR A 103 6.71 -14.08 -3.27
C TYR A 103 5.51 -14.90 -3.72
N ARG A 104 5.78 -16.15 -4.10
CA ARG A 104 4.76 -17.18 -4.27
C ARG A 104 4.97 -18.28 -3.24
N LEU A 105 3.88 -18.77 -2.66
CA LEU A 105 3.91 -19.97 -1.83
C LEU A 105 4.10 -21.21 -2.72
N ALA A 106 5.24 -21.88 -2.59
CA ALA A 106 5.46 -23.20 -3.16
C ALA A 106 4.90 -24.26 -2.19
N PRO A 107 4.05 -25.19 -2.66
CA PRO A 107 3.49 -26.23 -1.81
C PRO A 107 4.58 -27.17 -1.29
N ALA A 108 4.26 -27.87 -0.20
CA ALA A 108 5.12 -28.93 0.32
C ALA A 108 5.28 -30.05 -0.73
N THR A 109 6.49 -30.59 -0.86
CA THR A 109 6.80 -31.68 -1.79
C THR A 109 7.64 -32.74 -1.08
N GLY A 110 7.08 -33.95 -0.93
CA GLY A 110 7.77 -35.04 -0.23
C GLY A 110 8.04 -34.68 1.23
N THR A 111 9.32 -34.65 1.62
CA THR A 111 9.77 -34.27 2.97
C THR A 111 9.97 -32.76 3.15
N ASP A 112 9.95 -31.98 2.07
CA ASP A 112 10.14 -30.54 2.14
C ASP A 112 8.82 -29.83 2.46
N GLY A 113 8.84 -28.97 3.48
CA GLY A 113 7.71 -28.12 3.84
C GLY A 113 7.39 -27.07 2.77
N ALA A 114 6.22 -26.46 2.88
CA ALA A 114 5.87 -25.31 2.04
C ALA A 114 6.85 -24.14 2.30
N ARG A 115 7.17 -23.39 1.26
CA ARG A 115 8.13 -22.27 1.35
C ARG A 115 7.76 -21.12 0.44
N LEU A 116 8.20 -19.93 0.81
CA LEU A 116 8.08 -18.74 -0.03
C LEU A 116 9.24 -18.69 -1.03
N VAL A 117 8.92 -18.48 -2.30
CA VAL A 117 9.89 -18.33 -3.39
C VAL A 117 9.76 -16.91 -3.94
N PRO A 118 10.84 -16.09 -3.93
CA PRO A 118 10.80 -14.76 -4.52
C PRO A 118 10.56 -14.88 -6.02
N THR A 119 9.66 -14.06 -6.55
CA THR A 119 9.26 -14.08 -7.97
C THR A 119 9.65 -12.82 -8.71
N GLU A 120 9.63 -11.67 -8.02
CA GLU A 120 9.83 -10.37 -8.63
C GLU A 120 10.40 -9.37 -7.61
N GLU A 121 11.18 -8.41 -8.10
CA GLU A 121 11.61 -7.23 -7.35
C GLU A 121 11.27 -5.99 -8.19
N VAL A 122 10.42 -5.13 -7.65
CA VAL A 122 9.89 -3.92 -8.28
C VAL A 122 10.38 -2.71 -7.50
N VAL A 123 10.68 -1.62 -8.20
CA VAL A 123 10.96 -0.32 -7.60
C VAL A 123 9.83 0.61 -8.02
N ASN A 124 9.13 1.18 -7.03
CA ASN A 124 8.00 2.09 -7.24
C ASN A 124 8.46 3.50 -6.88
N ASP A 125 8.44 4.41 -7.86
CA ASP A 125 8.75 5.82 -7.71
C ASP A 125 7.49 6.64 -7.38
N GLN A 126 7.69 7.90 -6.96
CA GLN A 126 6.57 8.82 -6.70
C GLN A 126 5.55 8.83 -7.85
N GLY A 127 4.28 8.60 -7.50
CA GLY A 127 3.16 8.53 -8.45
C GLY A 127 2.83 7.11 -8.91
N ASP A 128 3.71 6.13 -8.70
CA ASP A 128 3.40 4.73 -8.99
C ASP A 128 2.31 4.21 -8.07
N VAL A 129 1.43 3.39 -8.64
CA VAL A 129 0.28 2.79 -7.97
C VAL A 129 0.24 1.29 -8.24
N CYS A 130 -0.02 0.52 -7.19
CA CYS A 130 -0.28 -0.90 -7.31
C CYS A 130 -1.55 -1.30 -6.57
N GLY A 131 -2.38 -2.11 -7.23
CA GLY A 131 -3.61 -2.65 -6.65
C GLY A 131 -3.50 -4.16 -6.53
N PHE A 132 -3.95 -4.69 -5.39
CA PHE A 132 -3.90 -6.11 -5.08
C PHE A 132 -5.26 -6.57 -4.56
N ALA A 133 -5.60 -7.82 -4.85
CA ALA A 133 -6.76 -8.49 -4.28
C ALA A 133 -6.40 -9.95 -4.00
N PRO A 134 -6.78 -10.50 -2.83
CA PRO A 134 -6.55 -11.90 -2.52
C PRO A 134 -7.24 -12.85 -3.51
N PRO A 135 -6.68 -14.04 -3.76
CA PRO A 135 -5.42 -14.55 -3.20
C PRO A 135 -4.18 -14.09 -3.97
N GLY A 136 -3.03 -14.03 -3.29
CA GLY A 136 -1.71 -14.07 -3.97
C GLY A 136 -0.93 -12.76 -4.01
N ASP A 137 -0.83 -12.02 -2.90
CA ASP A 137 -0.05 -10.79 -2.79
C ASP A 137 1.03 -10.84 -1.69
N ILE A 138 1.67 -11.99 -1.51
CA ILE A 138 2.71 -12.13 -0.47
C ILE A 138 3.93 -11.27 -0.87
N HIS A 139 4.26 -10.28 -0.06
CA HIS A 139 5.35 -9.35 -0.38
C HIS A 139 6.10 -8.82 0.85
N GLN A 140 7.26 -8.23 0.56
CA GLN A 140 8.04 -7.42 1.48
C GLN A 140 8.28 -6.06 0.83
N VAL A 141 8.00 -4.98 1.55
CA VAL A 141 8.24 -3.61 1.10
C VAL A 141 9.36 -3.01 1.94
N ARG A 142 10.27 -2.27 1.29
CA ARG A 142 11.40 -1.61 1.94
C ARG A 142 11.68 -0.24 1.36
N ASN A 143 12.13 0.68 2.21
CA ASN A 143 12.81 1.90 1.76
C ASN A 143 14.31 1.63 1.63
N SER A 144 14.78 1.43 0.39
CA SER A 144 16.21 1.21 0.09
C SER A 144 17.00 2.49 -0.15
N CYS A 145 16.33 3.63 -0.09
CA CYS A 145 16.90 4.93 -0.41
C CYS A 145 17.54 5.57 0.82
N ARG A 146 18.22 6.70 0.61
CA ARG A 146 18.84 7.50 1.68
C ARG A 146 17.91 8.56 2.26
N THR A 147 16.68 8.65 1.76
CA THR A 147 15.67 9.65 2.13
C THR A 147 14.40 8.96 2.59
N THR A 148 13.57 9.67 3.36
CA THR A 148 12.24 9.17 3.74
C THR A 148 11.38 8.95 2.50
N ALA A 149 10.67 7.83 2.49
CA ALA A 149 9.60 7.48 1.57
C ALA A 149 8.28 7.47 2.35
#